data_AF-A0A9D1PA35-F1
#
_entry.id   AF-A0A9D1PA35-F1
#
_cell.length_a   1.000
_cell.length_b   1.000
_cell.length_c   1.000
_cell.angle_alpha   90.00
_cell.angle_beta   90.00
_cell.angle_gamma   90.00
#
_symmetry.space_group_name_H-M   'P 1'
#
loop_
_entity.id
_entity.type
_entity.pdbx_description
1 polymer ?
#
loop_
_entity_poly.entity_id
_entity_poly.type
_entity_poly.pdbx_seq_one_letter_code
_entity_poly.pdbx_strand_id
1 'polypeptide(L)'
;MPCGGGFEEDLPDGRLALGLAEEGKTLLICTSRGEIACEITQDTPDILLSRLEAQNLLLAPTPFVDVSALPDCARRFFPLPVCIVAADGF
;
A
#
# COMPACT_ATOMS: atom_id res chain seq x y z
N MET A 1 16.62 11.52 -21.47
CA MET A 1 15.85 11.05 -20.31
C MET A 1 16.67 11.33 -19.07
N PRO A 2 16.26 12.31 -18.25
CA PRO A 2 16.34 12.07 -16.82
C PRO A 2 14.98 12.35 -16.19
N CYS A 3 14.43 11.35 -15.51
CA CYS A 3 13.34 11.58 -14.56
C CYS A 3 13.97 12.26 -13.34
N GLY A 4 14.04 13.59 -13.37
CA GLY A 4 14.35 14.41 -12.20
C GLY A 4 13.05 14.88 -11.56
N GLY A 5 12.87 14.56 -10.27
CA GLY A 5 11.74 14.99 -9.47
C GLY A 5 11.63 14.08 -8.24
N GLY A 6 12.13 14.56 -7.11
CA GLY A 6 12.42 13.75 -5.92
C GLY A 6 11.20 13.12 -5.26
N PHE A 7 11.30 11.81 -5.06
CA PHE A 7 10.52 11.02 -4.10
C PHE A 7 11.40 9.87 -3.60
N GLU A 8 12.65 10.17 -3.21
CA GLU A 8 13.48 9.27 -2.39
C GLU A 8 13.23 9.60 -0.91
N GLU A 9 11.97 9.64 -0.49
CA GLU A 9 11.65 9.57 0.93
C GLU A 9 11.41 8.10 1.25
N ASP A 10 12.30 7.53 2.05
CA ASP A 10 12.13 6.21 2.66
C ASP A 10 10.71 6.11 3.25
N LEU A 11 10.04 4.98 3.00
CA LEU A 11 8.75 4.71 3.62
C LEU A 11 8.88 4.86 5.14
N PRO A 12 7.98 5.62 5.80
CA PRO A 12 8.08 5.80 7.23
C PRO A 12 7.94 4.45 7.94
N ASP A 13 8.74 4.22 8.97
CA ASP A 13 8.60 3.03 9.80
C ASP A 13 7.18 2.95 10.38
N GLY A 14 6.55 1.78 10.27
CA GLY A 14 5.20 1.60 10.78
C GLY A 14 4.53 0.30 10.36
N ARG A 15 3.25 0.20 10.70
CA ARG A 15 2.37 -0.89 10.27
C ARG A 15 1.04 -0.36 9.76
N LEU A 16 0.46 -1.06 8.80
CA LEU A 16 -0.86 -0.83 8.27
C LEU A 16 -1.56 -2.17 8.06
N ALA A 17 -2.71 -2.38 8.69
CA ALA A 17 -3.57 -3.53 8.48
C ALA A 17 -4.66 -3.21 7.43
N LEU A 18 -4.52 -3.76 6.22
CA LEU A 18 -5.45 -3.61 5.11
C LEU A 18 -6.39 -4.82 5.03
N GLY A 19 -7.66 -4.61 5.36
CA GLY A 19 -8.72 -5.60 5.17
C GLY A 19 -9.21 -5.65 3.73
N LEU A 20 -9.40 -6.85 3.20
CA LEU A 20 -10.10 -7.09 1.94
C LEU A 20 -11.53 -7.53 2.23
N ALA A 21 -12.50 -6.66 1.93
CA ALA A 21 -13.92 -6.85 2.28
C ALA A 21 -14.50 -8.18 1.76
N GLU A 22 -14.07 -8.62 0.59
CA GLU A 22 -14.57 -9.82 -0.09
C GLU A 22 -13.93 -11.12 0.41
N GLU A 23 -12.73 -11.03 1.00
CA GLU A 23 -11.95 -12.22 1.40
C GLU A 23 -12.02 -12.51 2.89
N GLY A 24 -12.46 -11.55 3.70
CA GLY A 24 -12.43 -11.66 5.17
C GLY A 24 -11.02 -11.84 5.72
N LYS A 25 -10.01 -11.41 4.96
CA LYS A 25 -8.59 -11.47 5.31
C LYS A 25 -8.02 -10.08 5.47
N THR A 26 -7.07 -9.95 6.38
CA THR A 26 -6.32 -8.72 6.61
C THR A 26 -4.88 -8.94 6.16
N LEU A 27 -4.38 -8.07 5.30
CA LEU A 27 -2.98 -7.98 4.92
C LEU A 27 -2.30 -6.96 5.85
N LEU A 28 -1.37 -7.43 6.68
CA LEU A 28 -0.51 -6.55 7.46
C LEU A 28 0.69 -6.13 6.60
N ILE A 29 0.85 -4.82 6.42
CA ILE A 29 1.96 -4.19 5.71
C ILE A 29 2.83 -3.52 6.78
N CYS A 30 4.06 -3.99 6.92
CA CYS A 30 5.06 -3.44 7.83
C CYS A 30 6.17 -2.78 7.04
N THR A 31 6.49 -1.55 7.37
CA THR A 31 7.61 -0.79 6.81
C THR A 31 8.65 -0.58 7.89
N SER A 32 9.91 -0.89 7.59
CA SER A 32 11.02 -0.67 8.52
C SER A 32 12.29 -0.47 7.72
N ARG A 33 12.96 0.69 7.89
CA ARG A 33 14.24 1.00 7.23
C ARG A 33 14.20 0.84 5.71
N GLY A 34 13.11 1.27 5.08
CA GLY A 34 12.92 1.18 3.63
C GLY A 34 12.52 -0.21 3.11
N GLU A 35 12.45 -1.22 3.98
CA GLU A 35 11.94 -2.54 3.63
C GLU A 35 10.44 -2.63 3.88
N ILE A 36 9.74 -3.34 3.00
CA ILE A 36 8.32 -3.66 3.13
C ILE A 36 8.18 -5.16 3.35
N ALA A 37 7.54 -5.55 4.44
CA ALA A 37 7.13 -6.92 4.71
C ALA A 37 5.61 -7.00 4.73
N CYS A 38 5.05 -8.04 4.11
CA CYS A 38 3.61 -8.26 4.03
C CYS A 38 3.25 -9.66 4.55
N GLU A 39 2.26 -9.76 5.43
CA GLU A 39 1.76 -11.04 5.93
C GLU A 39 0.23 -11.04 6.06
N ILE A 40 -0.38 -12.22 5.98
CA ILE A 40 -1.82 -12.37 6.25
C ILE A 40 -2.01 -12.53 7.76
N THR A 41 -2.86 -11.68 8.33
CA THR A 41 -3.21 -11.68 9.76
C THR A 41 -4.72 -11.83 9.97
N GLN A 42 -5.10 -12.18 11.20
CA GLN A 42 -6.49 -12.13 11.70
C GLN A 42 -6.77 -10.85 12.49
N ASP A 43 -5.82 -9.91 12.53
CA ASP A 43 -5.99 -8.63 13.21
C ASP A 43 -7.14 -7.82 12.59
N THR A 44 -7.70 -6.95 13.43
CA THR A 44 -8.70 -5.98 12.97
C THR A 44 -8.05 -5.03 11.97
N PRO A 45 -8.62 -4.84 10.78
CA PRO A 45 -8.05 -3.96 9.78
C PRO A 45 -8.17 -2.49 10.19
N ASP A 46 -7.12 -1.70 9.90
CA ASP A 46 -7.11 -0.24 10.04
C ASP A 46 -7.95 0.41 8.92
N ILE A 47 -7.90 -0.17 7.72
CA ILE A 47 -8.71 0.21 6.56
C ILE A 47 -9.32 -1.02 5.92
N LEU A 48 -10.57 -0.92 5.48
CA LEU A 48 -11.27 -1.99 4.77
C LEU A 48 -11.58 -1.52 3.36
N LEU A 49 -11.06 -2.23 2.36
CA LEU A 49 -11.25 -1.91 0.94
C LEU A 49 -11.82 -3.12 0.19
N SER A 50 -12.55 -2.86 -0.89
CA SER A 50 -12.81 -3.90 -1.89
C SER A 50 -11.51 -4.33 -2.56
N ARG A 51 -11.51 -5.49 -3.22
CA ARG A 51 -10.34 -5.96 -3.97
C ARG A 51 -9.91 -4.96 -5.04
N LEU A 52 -10.88 -4.33 -5.71
CA LEU A 52 -10.61 -3.33 -6.75
C LEU A 52 -9.96 -2.07 -6.20
N GLU A 53 -10.47 -1.55 -5.07
CA GLU A 53 -9.88 -0.38 -4.40
C GLU A 53 -8.48 -0.67 -3.87
N ALA A 54 -8.26 -1.86 -3.28
CA ALA A 54 -6.93 -2.27 -2.83
C ALA A 54 -5.94 -2.39 -3.99
N GLN A 55 -6.33 -3.02 -5.10
CA GLN A 55 -5.49 -3.10 -6.30
C GLN A 55 -5.17 -1.72 -6.86
N ASN A 56 -6.15 -0.82 -6.89
CA ASN A 56 -5.93 0.53 -7.35
C ASN A 56 -4.99 1.32 -6.42
N LEU A 57 -5.20 1.23 -5.11
CA LEU A 57 -4.39 1.94 -4.12
C LEU A 57 -2.93 1.45 -4.08
N LEU A 58 -2.72 0.14 -4.29
CA LEU A 58 -1.41 -0.49 -4.26
C LEU A 58 -0.64 -0.39 -5.58
N LEU A 59 -1.34 -0.46 -6.72
CA LEU A 59 -0.71 -0.67 -8.03
C LEU A 59 -0.87 0.51 -9.00
N ALA A 60 -1.82 1.41 -8.77
CA ALA A 60 -2.05 2.50 -9.72
C ALA A 60 -1.07 3.66 -9.47
N PRO A 61 -0.42 4.19 -10.53
CA PRO A 61 0.42 5.38 -10.41
C PRO A 61 -0.38 6.64 -10.00
N THR A 62 -1.68 6.65 -10.27
CA THR A 62 -2.65 7.61 -9.77
C THR A 62 -3.86 6.84 -9.26
N PRO A 63 -3.98 6.62 -7.94
CA PRO A 63 -5.15 5.96 -7.37
C PRO A 63 -6.40 6.84 -7.55
N PHE A 64 -7.52 6.23 -7.91
CA PHE A 64 -8.84 6.86 -7.83
C PHE A 64 -9.44 6.77 -6.42
N VAL A 65 -8.85 5.93 -5.55
CA VAL A 65 -9.13 5.96 -4.12
C VAL A 65 -8.67 7.31 -3.57
N ASP A 66 -9.59 8.03 -2.94
CA ASP A 66 -9.28 9.30 -2.30
C ASP A 66 -8.43 9.05 -1.05
N VAL A 67 -7.11 9.18 -1.21
CA VAL A 67 -6.15 9.04 -0.11
C VAL A 67 -6.47 10.01 1.03
N SER A 68 -7.05 11.17 0.76
CA SER A 68 -7.40 12.14 1.82
C SER A 68 -8.50 11.65 2.75
N ALA A 69 -9.32 10.71 2.28
CA ALA A 69 -10.39 10.07 3.07
C ALA A 69 -9.89 8.89 3.92
N LEU A 70 -8.64 8.45 3.74
CA LEU A 70 -8.04 7.39 4.54
C LEU A 70 -7.63 7.91 5.95
N PRO A 71 -7.65 7.05 6.98
CA PRO A 71 -7.11 7.40 8.29
C PRO A 71 -5.63 7.76 8.21
N ASP A 72 -5.15 8.62 9.13
CA ASP A 72 -3.76 9.11 9.17
C ASP A 72 -2.72 7.98 9.14
N CYS A 73 -3.02 6.84 9.77
CA CYS A 73 -2.13 5.68 9.75
C CYS A 73 -1.93 5.15 8.33
N ALA A 74 -2.96 5.12 7.48
CA ALA A 74 -2.87 4.63 6.11
C ALA A 74 -2.31 5.68 5.15
N ARG A 75 -2.67 6.96 5.33
CA ARG A 75 -2.21 8.06 4.46
C ARG A 75 -0.69 8.19 4.38
N ARG A 76 0.02 7.76 5.41
CA ARG A 76 1.49 7.79 5.47
C ARG A 76 2.19 6.73 4.61
N PHE A 77 1.46 5.70 4.21
CA PHE A 77 1.99 4.60 3.40
C PHE A 77 1.69 4.80 1.91
N PHE A 78 0.76 5.68 1.55
CA PHE A 78 0.30 5.83 0.18
C PHE A 78 0.59 7.23 -0.40
N PRO A 79 0.97 7.33 -1.68
CA PRO A 79 1.27 6.21 -2.59
C PRO A 79 2.54 5.47 -2.15
N LEU A 80 2.53 4.13 -2.21
CA LEU A 80 3.72 3.35 -1.91
C LEU A 80 4.75 3.61 -3.02
N PRO A 81 6.02 3.93 -2.72
CA PRO A 81 7.10 4.09 -3.69
C PRO A 81 7.58 2.72 -4.23
N VAL A 82 6.65 1.84 -4.63
CA VAL A 82 6.99 0.54 -5.22
C VAL A 82 7.14 0.68 -6.72
N CYS A 83 8.35 0.46 -7.23
CA CYS A 83 8.53 0.10 -8.63
C CYS A 83 8.01 -1.33 -8.84
N ILE A 84 6.77 -1.47 -9.30
CA ILE A 84 6.22 -2.78 -9.68
C ILE A 84 6.86 -3.15 -11.01
N VAL A 85 7.97 -3.88 -10.93
CA VAL A 85 8.50 -4.61 -12.08
C VAL A 85 7.62 -5.84 -12.23
N ALA A 86 6.78 -5.86 -13.28
CA ALA A 86 6.09 -7.08 -13.65
C ALA A 86 7.15 -8.19 -13.79
N ALA A 87 7.02 -9.27 -13.02
CA ALA A 87 7.84 -10.45 -13.25
C ALA A 87 7.43 -10.97 -14.64
N ASP A 88 8.32 -10.79 -15.62
CA ASP A 88 8.14 -11.27 -16.99
C ASP A 88 7.90 -12.79 -16.93
N GLY A 89 6.67 -13.23 -17.22
CA GLY A 89 6.33 -14.65 -17.13
C GLY A 89 4.85 -14.95 -17.05
N PHE A 90 4.07 -14.58 -18.09
CA PHE A 90 2.91 -15.34 -18.55
C PHE A 90 2.70 -15.13 -20.05
#